data_AF-A0AAN5IAA5-F1
#
_entry.id   AF-A0AAN5IAA5-F1
#
_cell.length_a   1.000
_cell.length_b   1.000
_cell.length_c   1.000
_cell.angle_alpha   90.00
_cell.angle_beta   90.00
_cell.angle_gamma   90.00
#
_symmetry.space_group_name_H-M   'P 1'
#
loop_
_entity.id
_entity.type
_entity.pdbx_description
1 polymer ?
#
loop_
_entity_poly.entity_id
_entity_poly.type
_entity_poly.pdbx_seq_one_letter_code
_entity_poly.pdbx_strand_id
1 'polypeptide(L)'
;GTPLTGQKRKRKAPRVHADSVCSNCGTLETSLWRRTKEGEVECNSCALYFKKRGIKRPSTLHNREIYKRSRKSGQSLEGKR
;
A
#
# COMPACT_ATOMS: atom_id res chain seq x y z
N GLY A 1 -14.68 -39.54 -5.88
CA GLY A 1 -13.28 -39.13 -6.05
C GLY A 1 -13.20 -37.62 -5.93
N THR A 2 -12.37 -37.12 -5.02
CA THR A 2 -12.20 -35.68 -4.72
C THR A 2 -11.22 -35.05 -5.72
N PRO A 3 -11.54 -33.93 -6.41
CA PRO A 3 -10.53 -33.18 -7.13
C PRO A 3 -9.79 -32.21 -6.20
N LEU A 4 -8.48 -32.21 -6.40
CA LEU A 4 -7.46 -31.56 -5.59
C LEU A 4 -7.34 -30.05 -5.88
N THR A 5 -7.38 -29.28 -4.79
CA THR A 5 -6.51 -28.13 -4.49
C THR A 5 -6.20 -27.10 -5.59
N GLY A 6 -6.99 -26.02 -5.62
CA GLY A 6 -6.64 -24.77 -6.33
C GLY A 6 -5.53 -23.99 -5.62
N GLN A 7 -4.27 -24.28 -5.95
CA GLN A 7 -3.10 -23.53 -5.50
C GLN A 7 -3.04 -22.14 -6.17
N LYS A 8 -3.68 -21.14 -5.55
CA LYS A 8 -3.57 -19.74 -5.95
C LYS A 8 -2.15 -19.23 -5.71
N ARG A 9 -1.28 -19.32 -6.73
CA ARG A 9 0.07 -18.75 -6.71
C ARG A 9 -0.02 -17.25 -6.37
N LYS A 10 0.51 -16.87 -5.21
CA LYS A 10 0.63 -15.47 -4.75
C LYS A 10 1.59 -14.74 -5.68
N ARG A 11 1.09 -14.15 -6.76
CA ARG A 11 1.91 -13.30 -7.65
C ARG A 11 2.47 -12.16 -6.80
N LYS A 12 3.80 -12.12 -6.60
CA LYS A 12 4.48 -10.92 -6.09
C LYS A 12 4.17 -9.83 -7.12
N ALA A 13 3.47 -8.79 -6.71
CA ALA A 13 3.16 -7.67 -7.61
C ALA A 13 4.49 -7.17 -8.21
N PRO A 14 4.57 -6.96 -9.53
CA PRO A 14 5.77 -6.40 -10.13
C PRO A 14 6.11 -5.08 -9.42
N ARG A 15 7.40 -4.87 -9.13
CA ARG A 15 7.90 -3.61 -8.58
C ARG A 15 7.90 -2.57 -9.70
N VAL A 16 6.73 -2.12 -10.13
CA VAL A 16 6.50 -1.16 -11.23
C VAL A 16 7.17 0.21 -10.96
N HIS A 17 7.70 0.41 -9.76
CA HIS A 17 8.21 1.67 -9.26
C HIS A 17 9.47 1.43 -8.41
N ALA A 18 10.45 0.69 -8.95
CA ALA A 18 11.69 0.39 -8.24
C ALA A 18 12.49 1.66 -7.87
N ASP A 19 12.34 2.73 -8.66
CA ASP A 19 13.08 4.00 -8.50
C ASP A 19 12.22 5.13 -7.92
N SER A 20 11.00 4.84 -7.46
CA SER A 20 10.13 5.86 -6.89
C SER A 20 10.50 6.16 -5.44
N VAL A 21 10.47 7.44 -5.08
CA VAL A 21 10.73 7.94 -3.72
C VAL A 21 9.50 8.71 -3.25
N CYS A 22 9.07 8.47 -2.01
CA CYS A 22 7.97 9.23 -1.42
C CYS A 22 8.42 10.66 -1.09
N SER A 23 7.79 11.69 -1.67
CA SER A 23 8.11 13.10 -1.41
C SER A 23 7.92 13.52 0.06
N ASN A 24 7.11 12.80 0.85
CA ASN A 24 6.86 13.16 2.25
C ASN A 24 7.76 12.45 3.27
N CYS A 25 8.14 11.19 3.03
CA CYS A 25 8.87 10.39 4.03
C CYS A 25 10.12 9.70 3.48
N GLY A 26 10.46 9.90 2.20
CA GLY A 26 11.66 9.33 1.58
C GLY A 26 11.66 7.81 1.43
N THR A 27 10.57 7.10 1.73
CA THR A 27 10.54 5.63 1.56
C THR A 27 10.70 5.27 0.09
N LEU A 28 11.51 4.26 -0.17
CA LEU A 28 11.67 3.60 -1.48
C LEU A 28 10.74 2.38 -1.61
N GLU A 29 10.14 1.96 -0.49
CA GLU A 29 9.25 0.82 -0.46
C GLU A 29 7.84 1.26 -0.06
N THR A 30 6.85 0.74 -0.77
CA THR A 30 5.45 0.86 -0.37
C THR A 30 4.61 -0.24 -0.99
N SER A 31 3.47 -0.54 -0.38
CA SER A 31 2.51 -1.50 -0.94
C SER A 31 1.71 -0.92 -2.11
N LEU A 32 1.62 0.41 -2.20
CA LEU A 32 0.94 1.13 -3.28
C LEU A 32 1.48 2.55 -3.37
N TRP A 33 1.99 2.91 -4.54
CA TRP A 33 2.34 4.30 -4.85
C TRP A 33 1.08 5.10 -5.19
N ARG A 34 1.03 6.33 -4.69
CA ARG A 34 -0.06 7.28 -4.91
C ARG A 34 0.53 8.55 -5.52
N ARG A 35 -0.27 9.25 -6.33
CA ARG A 35 0.04 10.62 -6.76
C ARG A 35 -0.93 11.59 -6.08
N THR A 36 -0.43 12.71 -5.59
CA THR A 36 -1.29 13.78 -5.05
C THR A 36 -1.92 14.58 -6.19
N LYS A 37 -2.81 15.54 -5.87
CA LYS A 37 -3.41 16.42 -6.89
C LYS A 37 -2.38 17.33 -7.55
N GLU A 38 -1.32 17.65 -6.80
CA GLU A 38 -0.19 18.45 -7.22
C GLU A 38 0.82 17.64 -8.07
N GLY A 39 0.60 16.32 -8.24
CA GLY A 39 1.46 15.44 -9.02
C GLY A 39 2.58 14.75 -8.23
N GLU A 40 2.72 15.05 -6.94
CA GLU A 40 3.76 14.49 -6.08
C GLU A 40 3.56 12.99 -5.83
N VAL A 41 4.66 12.24 -5.81
CA VAL A 41 4.65 10.79 -5.54
C VAL A 41 4.69 10.57 -4.03
N GLU A 42 3.66 9.93 -3.49
CA GLU A 42 3.59 9.58 -2.07
C GLU A 42 3.38 8.08 -1.86
N CYS A 43 3.92 7.57 -0.75
CA CYS A 43 3.61 6.21 -0.32
C CYS A 43 2.17 6.13 0.20
N ASN A 44 1.58 4.92 0.18
CA ASN A 44 0.21 4.71 0.63
C ASN A 44 -0.08 5.27 2.03
N SER A 45 0.86 5.12 2.96
CA SER A 45 0.68 5.59 4.34
C SER A 45 0.64 7.11 4.46
N CYS A 46 1.46 7.83 3.69
CA CYS A 46 1.49 9.30 3.70
C CYS A 46 0.21 9.89 3.09
N ALA A 47 -0.20 9.39 1.93
CA ALA A 47 -1.42 9.82 1.27
C ALA A 47 -2.67 9.55 2.13
N LEU A 48 -2.74 8.38 2.78
CA LEU A 48 -3.86 8.05 3.67
C LEU A 48 -3.87 8.89 4.95
N TYR A 49 -2.69 9.24 5.48
CA TYR A 49 -2.60 10.11 6.65
C TYR A 49 -3.12 11.51 6.31
N PHE A 50 -2.66 12.09 5.20
CA PHE A 50 -3.14 13.38 4.72
C PHE A 50 -4.65 13.38 4.48
N LYS A 51 -5.18 12.35 3.78
CA LYS A 51 -6.62 12.23 3.53
C LYS A 51 -7.46 12.19 4.82
N LYS A 52 -6.93 11.61 5.90
CA LYS A 52 -7.66 11.46 7.18
C LYS A 52 -7.47 12.62 8.15
N ARG A 53 -6.31 13.27 8.13
CA ARG A 53 -5.91 14.27 9.14
C ARG A 53 -5.78 15.68 8.57
N GLY A 54 -5.75 15.84 7.25
CA GLY A 54 -5.55 17.12 6.57
C GLY A 54 -4.12 17.67 6.65
N ILE A 55 -3.21 16.97 7.34
CA ILE A 55 -1.82 17.38 7.54
C ILE A 55 -0.85 16.31 7.01
N LYS A 56 0.36 16.72 6.63
CA LYS A 56 1.42 15.79 6.20
C LYS A 56 1.81 14.85 7.35
N ARG A 57 2.23 13.62 7.02
CA ARG A 57 2.57 12.61 8.03
C ARG A 57 3.84 13.06 8.78
N PRO A 58 3.80 13.25 10.11
CA PRO A 58 4.97 13.68 10.87
C PRO A 58 6.05 12.58 10.86
N SER A 59 7.31 13.01 10.93
CA SER A 59 8.49 12.14 10.89
C SER A 59 8.53 11.12 12.03
N THR A 60 8.01 11.47 13.21
CA THR A 60 7.92 10.59 14.38
C THR A 60 7.10 9.32 14.13
N LEU A 61 6.18 9.37 13.16
CA LEU A 61 5.35 8.23 12.77
C LEU A 61 5.89 7.48 11.56
N HIS A 62 6.99 7.92 10.95
CA HIS A 62 7.60 7.26 9.79
C HIS A 62 8.31 5.99 10.25
N ASN A 63 7.67 4.84 10.09
CA ASN A 63 8.36 3.56 10.22
C ASN A 63 9.01 3.18 8.88
N ARG A 64 10.29 2.79 8.93
CA ARG A 64 11.05 2.29 7.77
C ARG A 64 10.62 0.88 7.39
N GLU A 65 10.16 0.07 8.34
CA GLU A 65 9.74 -1.30 8.06
C GLU A 65 8.28 -1.38 7.60
N ILE A 66 8.05 -2.08 6.48
CA ILE A 66 6.70 -2.38 5.99
C ILE A 66 6.16 -3.63 6.69
N TYR A 67 5.28 -3.42 7.66
CA TYR A 67 4.60 -4.52 8.33
C TYR A 67 3.59 -5.23 7.41
N LYS A 68 3.82 -6.52 7.15
CA LYS A 68 2.94 -7.35 6.33
C LYS A 68 1.81 -7.90 7.21
N ARG A 69 0.59 -7.40 7.02
CA ARG A 69 -0.59 -8.00 7.66
C ARG A 69 -0.97 -9.30 6.97
N SER A 70 -1.16 -10.37 7.74
CA SER A 70 -1.83 -11.59 7.26
C SER A 70 -3.28 -11.25 6.95
N ARG A 71 -3.65 -11.19 5.68
CA ARG A 71 -5.06 -11.00 5.29
C ARG A 71 -5.80 -12.30 5.58
N LYS A 72 -6.81 -12.29 6.44
CA LYS A 72 -7.83 -13.37 6.44
C LYS A 72 -8.43 -13.40 5.04
N SER A 73 -8.22 -14.50 4.33
CA SER A 73 -8.83 -14.77 3.03
C SER A 73 -10.34 -14.83 3.21
N GLY A 74 -11.10 -13.86 2.68
CA GLY A 74 -12.56 -14.04 2.54
C GLY A 74 -13.50 -12.86 2.76
N GLN A 75 -13.05 -11.62 2.99
CA GLN A 75 -13.97 -10.46 2.97
C GLN A 75 -13.69 -9.61 1.73
N SER A 76 -14.25 -10.05 0.60
CA SER A 76 -14.50 -9.17 -0.53
C SER A 76 -15.49 -8.11 -0.03
N LEU A 77 -15.11 -6.82 -0.14
CA LEU A 77 -16.04 -5.73 0.14
C LEU A 77 -17.10 -5.74 -0.97
N GLU A 78 -18.17 -6.49 -0.74
CA GLU A 78 -19.44 -6.35 -1.44
C GLU A 78 -19.95 -4.93 -1.18
N GLY A 79 -20.03 -4.13 -2.24
CA GLY A 79 -20.92 -2.98 -2.42
C GLY A 79 -21.04 -1.93 -1.32
N LYS A 80 -20.63 -0.69 -1.64
CA LYS A 80 -21.49 0.48 -1.49
C LYS A 80 -20.95 1.62 -2.36
N ARG A 81 -21.59 1.74 -3.52
CA ARG A 81 -21.74 2.99 -4.28
C ARG A 81 -22.55 3.97 -3.44
#